data_AF-A0A955SHS5-F1
#
_entry.id   AF-A0A955SHS5-F1
#
_cell.length_a   1.000
_cell.length_b   1.000
_cell.length_c   1.000
_cell.angle_alpha   90.00
_cell.angle_beta   90.00
_cell.angle_gamma   90.00
#
_symmetry.space_group_name_H-M   'P 1'
#
loop_
_entity.id
_entity.type
_entity.pdbx_description
1 polymer ?
#
loop_
_entity_poly.entity_id
_entity_poly.type
_entity_poly.pdbx_seq_one_letter_code
_entity_poly.pdbx_strand_id
1 'polypeptide(L)'
;ALAVAASSAFPPVLSPVEIELEETDFTPDSGVDLQRVPYTTQVVLSDGGVYDNLGLETAWKRYETIFVSDAGGKIEAEAEPKSDWARHSYRIFNIIDNQVRSLRKRQVIDSFVSGERQGAYWGIRTDITHYGLSDALSCPLRKTMELANVPTRLKALDSTLQEQLINWGYAVCDAALRKHVDASIQPPATFPYSGGVD
;
A
#
# COMPACT_ATOMS: atom_id res chain seq x y z
N ALA A 1 -10.27 9.91 14.62
CA ALA A 1 -9.93 8.58 15.15
C ALA A 1 -10.77 7.48 14.51
N LEU A 2 -12.12 7.58 14.54
CA LEU A 2 -13.01 6.55 14.00
C LEU A 2 -12.79 6.21 12.51
N ALA A 3 -12.61 7.22 11.64
CA ALA A 3 -12.33 6.99 10.23
C ALA A 3 -11.04 6.16 9.99
N VAL A 4 -9.99 6.39 10.78
CA VAL A 4 -8.74 5.62 10.70
C VAL A 4 -8.94 4.18 11.18
N ALA A 5 -9.71 4.00 12.27
CA ALA A 5 -10.06 2.68 12.77
C ALA A 5 -10.89 1.88 11.73
N ALA A 6 -11.92 2.50 11.14
CA ALA A 6 -12.71 1.90 10.07
C ALA A 6 -11.87 1.56 8.83
N SER A 7 -10.97 2.46 8.43
CA SER A 7 -10.06 2.22 7.30
C SER A 7 -9.06 1.08 7.54
N SER A 8 -8.86 0.67 8.80
CA SER A 8 -7.91 -0.38 9.21
C SER A 8 -8.61 -1.66 9.70
N ALA A 9 -9.94 -1.74 9.51
CA ALA A 9 -10.80 -2.78 10.04
C ALA A 9 -10.71 -4.09 9.24
N PHE A 10 -9.52 -4.69 9.15
CA PHE A 10 -9.27 -5.82 8.25
C PHE A 10 -10.10 -7.06 8.62
N PRO A 11 -10.83 -7.67 7.66
CA PRO A 11 -11.60 -8.89 7.89
C PRO A 11 -10.73 -10.10 8.30
N PRO A 12 -11.28 -11.09 9.02
CA PRO A 12 -12.66 -11.17 9.51
C PRO A 12 -12.82 -10.64 10.95
N VAL A 13 -11.75 -10.23 11.62
CA VAL A 13 -11.76 -10.00 13.07
C VAL A 13 -12.13 -8.56 13.43
N LEU A 14 -11.68 -7.59 12.63
CA LEU A 14 -11.89 -6.16 12.90
C LEU A 14 -13.07 -5.58 12.10
N SER A 15 -13.60 -6.33 11.14
CA SER A 15 -14.75 -5.98 10.31
C SER A 15 -15.99 -6.78 10.76
N PRO A 16 -17.20 -6.21 10.68
CA PRO A 16 -17.52 -4.84 10.27
C PRO A 16 -17.29 -3.82 11.38
N VAL A 17 -17.09 -2.55 10.99
CA VAL A 17 -17.22 -1.39 11.86
C VAL A 17 -18.56 -0.73 11.57
N GLU A 18 -19.43 -0.69 12.57
CA GLU A 18 -20.73 -0.02 12.47
C GLU A 18 -20.64 1.38 13.07
N ILE A 19 -21.15 2.37 12.34
CA ILE A 19 -21.21 3.77 12.76
C ILE A 19 -22.67 4.21 12.71
N GLU A 20 -23.17 4.67 13.86
CA GLU A 20 -24.45 5.36 13.95
C GLU A 20 -24.25 6.83 13.61
N LEU A 21 -25.06 7.36 12.69
CA LEU A 21 -25.03 8.74 12.24
C LEU A 21 -26.44 9.34 12.27
N GLU A 22 -26.52 10.66 12.29
CA GLU A 22 -27.76 11.40 12.07
C GLU A 22 -27.88 11.80 10.60
N GLU A 23 -29.10 11.92 10.06
CA GLU A 23 -29.30 12.38 8.67
C GLU A 23 -28.68 13.77 8.42
N THR A 24 -28.60 14.59 9.48
CA THR A 24 -27.97 15.92 9.53
C THR A 24 -26.45 15.89 9.37
N ASP A 25 -25.79 14.74 9.58
CA ASP A 25 -24.35 14.58 9.35
C ASP A 25 -24.00 14.57 7.85
N PHE A 26 -24.98 14.35 6.98
CA PHE A 26 -24.79 14.30 5.53
C PHE A 26 -25.11 15.65 4.89
N THR A 27 -24.25 16.08 3.96
CA THR A 27 -24.58 17.21 3.08
C THR A 27 -25.76 16.81 2.18
N PRO A 28 -26.89 17.53 2.16
CA PRO A 28 -28.04 17.21 1.31
C PRO A 28 -27.64 17.08 -0.17
N ASP A 29 -28.22 16.10 -0.86
CA ASP A 29 -28.00 15.79 -2.28
C ASP A 29 -26.52 15.55 -2.68
N SER A 30 -25.68 15.12 -1.72
CA SER A 30 -24.28 14.76 -1.99
C SER A 30 -24.08 13.30 -2.40
N GLY A 31 -25.09 12.45 -2.13
CA GLY A 31 -25.12 11.06 -2.58
C GLY A 31 -25.74 10.90 -3.97
N VAL A 32 -25.54 9.73 -4.59
CA VAL A 32 -26.16 9.40 -5.89
C VAL A 32 -27.51 8.71 -5.68
N ASP A 33 -27.52 7.60 -4.94
CA ASP A 33 -28.68 6.71 -4.82
C ASP A 33 -28.95 6.21 -3.38
N LEU A 34 -27.99 6.40 -2.46
CA LEU A 34 -28.03 5.86 -1.10
C LEU A 34 -28.15 6.92 0.01
N GLN A 35 -28.41 8.20 -0.30
CA GLN A 35 -28.65 9.21 0.75
C GLN A 35 -30.08 9.09 1.31
N ARG A 36 -30.37 7.99 2.01
CA ARG A 36 -31.65 7.70 2.66
C ARG A 36 -31.47 6.66 3.78
N VAL A 37 -32.37 6.64 4.75
CA VAL A 37 -32.45 5.57 5.75
C VAL A 37 -32.56 4.19 5.07
N PRO A 38 -31.84 3.15 5.54
CA PRO A 38 -30.93 3.14 6.71
C PRO A 38 -29.49 3.57 6.42
N TYR A 39 -29.13 3.82 5.15
CA TYR A 39 -27.75 4.07 4.73
C TYR A 39 -27.16 5.40 5.24
N THR A 40 -28.00 6.33 5.68
CA THR A 40 -27.60 7.60 6.32
C THR A 40 -27.60 7.54 7.84
N THR A 41 -28.07 6.44 8.45
CA THR A 41 -28.18 6.32 9.91
C THR A 41 -27.37 5.17 10.49
N GLN A 42 -27.17 4.10 9.71
CA GLN A 42 -26.34 2.95 10.08
C GLN A 42 -25.37 2.63 8.93
N VAL A 43 -24.13 3.09 9.09
CA VAL A 43 -23.07 2.88 8.09
C VAL A 43 -22.21 1.71 8.53
N VAL A 44 -22.15 0.68 7.68
CA VAL A 44 -21.34 -0.53 7.89
C VAL A 44 -20.09 -0.43 7.01
N LEU A 45 -18.92 -0.34 7.64
CA LEU A 45 -17.63 -0.17 6.97
C LEU A 45 -16.73 -1.39 7.16
N SER A 46 -15.79 -1.54 6.25
CA SER A 46 -14.67 -2.48 6.32
C SER A 46 -13.37 -1.75 5.94
N ASP A 47 -12.25 -2.45 6.09
CA ASP A 47 -10.93 -1.95 5.70
C ASP A 47 -10.91 -1.45 4.24
N GLY A 48 -10.27 -0.30 4.02
CA GLY A 48 -10.20 0.31 2.69
C GLY A 48 -9.43 -0.55 1.68
N GLY A 49 -8.54 -1.41 2.15
CA GLY A 49 -7.77 -2.33 1.33
C GLY A 49 -8.61 -3.41 0.66
N VAL A 50 -9.78 -3.75 1.19
CA VAL A 50 -10.72 -4.68 0.55
C VAL A 50 -11.17 -4.16 -0.82
N TYR A 51 -11.31 -2.84 -0.97
CA TYR A 51 -11.73 -2.21 -2.22
C TYR A 51 -10.55 -1.69 -3.05
N ASP A 52 -9.63 -0.97 -2.41
CA ASP A 52 -8.54 -0.28 -3.08
C ASP A 52 -7.29 -0.21 -2.19
N ASN A 53 -6.62 -1.35 -2.07
CA ASN A 53 -5.43 -1.49 -1.25
C ASN A 53 -4.24 -0.59 -1.65
N LEU A 54 -4.20 -0.05 -2.87
CA LEU A 54 -3.17 0.92 -3.27
C LEU A 54 -3.66 2.37 -3.19
N GLY A 55 -4.90 2.61 -2.76
CA GLY A 55 -5.51 3.94 -2.70
C GLY A 55 -5.55 4.65 -4.06
N LEU A 56 -5.51 3.89 -5.16
CA LEU A 56 -5.36 4.41 -6.51
C LEU A 56 -6.63 5.04 -7.05
N GLU A 57 -7.81 4.51 -6.74
CA GLU A 57 -9.06 4.91 -7.37
C GLU A 57 -9.33 6.42 -7.21
N THR A 58 -9.08 6.95 -6.01
CA THR A 58 -9.27 8.38 -5.72
C THR A 58 -8.21 9.22 -6.40
N ALA A 59 -6.94 8.80 -6.37
CA ALA A 59 -5.84 9.51 -7.00
C ALA A 59 -6.00 9.54 -8.54
N TRP A 60 -6.37 8.40 -9.12
CA TRP A 60 -6.51 8.16 -10.55
C TRP A 60 -7.57 9.04 -11.20
N LYS A 61 -8.65 9.34 -10.49
CA LYS A 61 -9.75 10.18 -10.99
C LYS A 61 -9.43 11.67 -10.96
N ARG A 62 -8.46 12.10 -10.13
CA ARG A 62 -8.27 13.52 -9.80
C ARG A 62 -6.93 14.08 -10.26
N TYR A 63 -5.92 13.24 -10.43
CA TYR A 63 -4.55 13.68 -10.67
C TYR A 63 -3.95 13.02 -11.91
N GLU A 64 -3.12 13.79 -12.62
CA GLU A 64 -2.33 13.31 -13.75
C GLU A 64 -1.02 12.65 -13.30
N THR A 65 -0.35 13.26 -12.32
CA THR A 65 0.88 12.75 -11.72
C THR A 65 0.55 11.93 -10.48
N ILE A 66 0.99 10.67 -10.46
CA ILE A 66 0.67 9.70 -9.40
C ILE A 66 1.96 9.06 -8.89
N PHE A 67 2.18 9.10 -7.58
CA PHE A 67 3.28 8.41 -6.91
C PHE A 67 2.75 7.28 -6.04
N VAL A 68 3.29 6.07 -6.23
CA VAL A 68 2.78 4.86 -5.57
C VAL A 68 3.90 4.17 -4.81
N SER A 69 3.75 4.14 -3.48
CA SER A 69 4.63 3.42 -2.56
C SER A 69 3.94 2.14 -2.08
N ASP A 70 4.41 0.97 -2.53
CA ASP A 70 3.79 -0.32 -2.24
C ASP A 70 4.61 -1.14 -1.24
N ALA A 71 4.15 -1.18 0.02
CA ALA A 71 4.71 -2.03 1.06
C ALA A 71 4.04 -3.43 1.11
N GLY A 72 3.30 -3.82 0.06
CA GLY A 72 2.58 -5.07 -0.02
C GLY A 72 3.46 -6.31 0.13
N GLY A 73 3.05 -7.20 1.03
CA GLY A 73 3.59 -8.55 1.12
C GLY A 73 3.27 -9.37 -0.13
N LYS A 74 4.01 -10.46 -0.34
CA LYS A 74 3.69 -11.48 -1.34
C LYS A 74 3.12 -12.70 -0.62
N ILE A 75 2.12 -13.36 -1.19
CA ILE A 75 1.70 -14.67 -0.70
C ILE A 75 2.87 -15.65 -0.75
N GLU A 76 3.12 -16.29 0.38
CA GLU A 76 4.06 -17.39 0.49
C GLU A 76 3.39 -18.72 0.11
N ALA A 77 4.22 -19.65 -0.38
CA ALA A 77 3.78 -21.02 -0.57
C ALA A 77 3.47 -21.65 0.80
N GLU A 78 2.30 -22.27 0.95
CA GLU A 78 1.92 -23.01 2.15
C GLU A 78 1.87 -24.49 1.78
N ALA A 79 2.82 -25.27 2.31
CA ALA A 79 2.94 -26.69 2.00
C ALA A 79 1.75 -27.52 2.50
N GLU A 80 1.13 -27.09 3.62
CA GLU A 80 -0.03 -27.73 4.21
C GLU A 80 -1.15 -26.71 4.46
N PRO A 81 -1.91 -26.34 3.42
CA PRO A 81 -3.02 -25.40 3.55
C PRO A 81 -4.02 -25.89 4.59
N LYS A 82 -4.38 -25.04 5.54
CA LYS A 82 -5.43 -25.38 6.52
C LYS A 82 -6.75 -25.65 5.81
N SER A 83 -7.42 -26.72 6.24
CA SER A 83 -8.66 -27.24 5.65
C SER A 83 -9.93 -26.83 6.41
N ASP A 84 -9.81 -26.22 7.59
CA ASP A 84 -10.97 -25.63 8.25
C ASP A 84 -11.43 -24.38 7.52
N TRP A 85 -12.75 -24.22 7.47
CA TRP A 85 -13.41 -23.21 6.68
C TRP A 85 -12.94 -21.78 6.97
N ALA A 86 -12.69 -21.43 8.23
CA ALA A 86 -12.29 -20.07 8.62
C ALA A 86 -10.88 -19.72 8.10
N ARG A 87 -9.87 -20.54 8.40
CA ARG A 87 -8.49 -20.29 7.93
C ARG A 87 -8.37 -20.45 6.42
N HIS A 88 -9.13 -21.37 5.83
CA HIS A 88 -9.17 -21.53 4.38
C HIS A 88 -9.78 -20.31 3.67
N SER A 89 -10.87 -19.75 4.22
CA SER A 89 -11.49 -18.53 3.69
C SER A 89 -10.53 -17.35 3.77
N TYR A 90 -9.82 -17.17 4.88
CA TYR A 90 -8.78 -16.14 5.03
C TYR A 90 -7.68 -16.28 3.96
N ARG A 91 -7.22 -17.50 3.70
CA ARG A 91 -6.25 -17.77 2.62
C ARG A 91 -6.80 -17.39 1.23
N ILE A 92 -8.05 -17.74 0.93
CA ILE A 92 -8.71 -17.37 -0.33
C ILE A 92 -8.78 -15.85 -0.46
N PHE A 93 -9.20 -15.13 0.60
CA PHE A 93 -9.22 -13.67 0.60
C PHE A 93 -7.85 -13.07 0.31
N ASN A 94 -6.79 -13.57 0.95
CA ASN A 94 -5.43 -13.12 0.66
C ASN A 94 -5.04 -13.35 -0.80
N ILE A 95 -5.38 -14.52 -1.38
CA ILE A 95 -5.13 -14.83 -2.80
C ILE A 95 -5.81 -13.82 -3.72
N ILE A 96 -7.08 -13.53 -3.46
CA ILE A 96 -7.85 -12.55 -4.25
C ILE A 96 -7.22 -11.16 -4.12
N ASP A 97 -6.91 -10.69 -2.91
CA ASP A 97 -6.27 -9.39 -2.68
C ASP A 97 -4.95 -9.27 -3.45
N ASN A 98 -4.09 -10.28 -3.39
CA ASN A 98 -2.81 -10.28 -4.09
C ASN A 98 -2.97 -10.21 -5.61
N GLN A 99 -3.99 -10.86 -6.17
CA GLN A 99 -4.30 -10.76 -7.59
C GLN A 99 -4.80 -9.37 -7.97
N VAL A 100 -5.69 -8.77 -7.18
CA VAL A 100 -6.18 -7.40 -7.40
C VAL A 100 -5.01 -6.41 -7.34
N ARG A 101 -4.17 -6.47 -6.30
CA ARG A 101 -2.96 -5.64 -6.18
C ARG A 101 -2.03 -5.81 -7.38
N SER A 102 -1.79 -7.05 -7.82
CA SER A 102 -0.93 -7.34 -8.98
C SER A 102 -1.50 -6.79 -10.29
N LEU A 103 -2.82 -6.81 -10.47
CA LEU A 103 -3.48 -6.19 -11.62
C LEU A 103 -3.38 -4.66 -11.56
N ARG A 104 -3.67 -4.06 -10.41
CA ARG A 104 -3.58 -2.60 -10.20
C ARG A 104 -2.16 -2.09 -10.42
N LYS A 105 -1.15 -2.80 -9.92
CA LYS A 105 0.27 -2.50 -10.18
C LYS A 105 0.57 -2.46 -11.69
N ARG A 106 0.14 -3.47 -12.45
CA ARG A 106 0.34 -3.51 -13.90
C ARG A 106 -0.34 -2.34 -14.59
N GLN A 107 -1.60 -2.07 -14.27
CA GLN A 107 -2.34 -0.91 -14.81
C GLN A 107 -1.61 0.41 -14.57
N VAL A 108 -1.12 0.64 -13.35
CA VAL A 108 -0.36 1.85 -13.01
C VAL A 108 0.91 1.94 -13.85
N ILE A 109 1.72 0.87 -13.88
CA ILE A 109 2.98 0.87 -14.63
C ILE A 109 2.72 1.05 -16.13
N ASP A 110 1.74 0.36 -16.69
CA ASP A 110 1.37 0.46 -18.11
C ASP A 110 0.89 1.87 -18.47
N SER A 111 0.19 2.57 -17.56
CA SER A 111 -0.21 3.97 -17.78
C SER A 111 0.98 4.93 -17.80
N PHE A 112 2.03 4.66 -17.02
CA PHE A 112 3.28 5.44 -17.06
C PHE A 112 4.05 5.16 -18.35
N VAL A 113 4.15 3.90 -18.76
CA VAL A 113 4.86 3.49 -19.98
C VAL A 113 4.17 4.02 -21.24
N SER A 114 2.83 4.06 -21.26
CA SER A 114 2.05 4.60 -22.37
C SER A 114 1.91 6.13 -22.36
N GLY A 115 2.34 6.80 -21.29
CA GLY A 115 2.23 8.25 -21.12
C GLY A 115 0.81 8.76 -20.82
N GLU A 116 -0.14 7.87 -20.49
CA GLU A 116 -1.48 8.26 -20.02
C GLU A 116 -1.42 8.94 -18.64
N ARG A 117 -0.41 8.59 -17.84
CA ARG A 117 -0.14 9.15 -16.52
C ARG A 117 1.33 9.49 -16.37
N GLN A 118 1.62 10.44 -15.49
CA GLN A 118 2.97 10.76 -15.06
C GLN A 118 3.23 10.18 -13.67
N GLY A 119 4.49 9.94 -13.33
CA GLY A 119 4.90 9.60 -11.97
C GLY A 119 5.72 8.33 -11.89
N ALA A 120 5.67 7.68 -10.72
CA ALA A 120 6.51 6.54 -10.42
C ALA A 120 5.85 5.57 -9.44
N TYR A 121 6.17 4.29 -9.61
CA TYR A 121 5.84 3.22 -8.68
C TYR A 121 7.14 2.68 -8.09
N TRP A 122 7.15 2.46 -6.78
CA TRP A 122 8.20 1.71 -6.10
C TRP A 122 7.59 0.81 -5.04
N GLY A 123 8.21 -0.33 -4.77
CA GLY A 123 7.72 -1.26 -3.76
C GLY A 123 8.82 -1.87 -2.91
N ILE A 124 8.43 -2.37 -1.74
CA ILE A 124 9.35 -2.94 -0.73
C ILE A 124 10.15 -4.13 -1.24
N ARG A 125 9.67 -4.83 -2.28
CA ARG A 125 10.34 -5.98 -2.92
C ARG A 125 11.07 -5.62 -4.21
N THR A 126 11.32 -4.34 -4.45
CA THR A 126 12.04 -3.89 -5.66
C THR A 126 13.54 -4.17 -5.52
N ASP A 127 14.19 -4.60 -6.59
CA ASP A 127 15.64 -4.53 -6.70
C ASP A 127 16.01 -3.13 -7.19
N ILE A 128 16.65 -2.34 -6.32
CA ILE A 128 17.02 -0.94 -6.61
C ILE A 128 17.97 -0.84 -7.82
N THR A 129 18.72 -1.90 -8.13
CA THR A 129 19.64 -1.93 -9.28
C THR A 129 18.91 -1.85 -10.63
N HIS A 130 17.62 -2.23 -10.68
CA HIS A 130 16.81 -2.12 -11.89
C HIS A 130 16.60 -0.68 -12.35
N TYR A 131 16.76 0.32 -11.47
CA TYR A 131 16.70 1.73 -11.87
C TYR A 131 17.94 2.16 -12.67
N GLY A 132 19.06 1.42 -12.57
CA GLY A 132 20.28 1.68 -13.34
C GLY A 132 21.01 2.96 -12.95
N LEU A 133 20.87 3.40 -11.70
CA LEU A 133 21.55 4.59 -11.17
C LEU A 133 22.88 4.17 -10.52
N SER A 134 23.98 4.80 -10.93
CA SER A 134 25.33 4.51 -10.40
C SER A 134 25.58 5.08 -8.99
N ASP A 135 24.75 6.03 -8.58
CA ASP A 135 24.82 6.81 -7.34
C ASP A 135 23.57 6.59 -6.47
N ALA A 136 22.90 5.44 -6.63
CA ALA A 136 21.86 5.01 -5.69
C ALA A 136 22.48 4.64 -4.33
N LEU A 137 21.73 4.90 -3.26
CA LEU A 137 22.11 4.45 -1.93
C LEU A 137 22.30 2.92 -1.89
N SER A 138 23.31 2.46 -1.17
CA SER A 138 23.63 1.03 -1.07
C SER A 138 22.55 0.28 -0.29
N CYS A 139 21.76 -0.54 -1.00
CA CYS A 139 20.74 -1.39 -0.42
C CYS A 139 20.85 -2.81 -0.98
N PRO A 140 21.66 -3.70 -0.37
CA PRO A 140 21.85 -5.05 -0.87
C PRO A 140 20.53 -5.82 -0.96
N LEU A 141 20.27 -6.49 -2.10
CA LEU A 141 19.02 -7.20 -2.36
C LEU A 141 18.65 -8.19 -1.24
N ARG A 142 19.65 -8.91 -0.70
CA ARG A 142 19.43 -9.84 0.41
C ARG A 142 18.81 -9.15 1.63
N LYS A 143 19.31 -7.96 1.97
CA LYS A 143 18.87 -7.19 3.15
C LYS A 143 17.51 -6.55 2.94
N THR A 144 17.25 -5.99 1.76
CA THR A 144 15.93 -5.45 1.43
C THR A 144 14.87 -6.56 1.37
N MET A 145 15.23 -7.78 0.97
CA MET A 145 14.33 -8.94 1.06
C MET A 145 14.06 -9.40 2.49
N GLU A 146 15.05 -9.35 3.39
CA GLU A 146 14.85 -9.57 4.83
C GLU A 146 13.83 -8.56 5.38
N LEU A 147 13.98 -7.28 5.06
CA LEU A 147 13.02 -6.23 5.44
C LEU A 147 11.64 -6.45 4.83
N ALA A 148 11.56 -6.87 3.57
CA ALA A 148 10.31 -7.11 2.87
C ALA A 148 9.53 -8.34 3.36
N ASN A 149 10.18 -9.21 4.15
CA ASN A 149 9.54 -10.37 4.78
C ASN A 149 9.18 -10.09 6.26
N VAL A 150 9.41 -8.87 6.76
CA VAL A 150 8.93 -8.46 8.08
C VAL A 150 7.40 -8.57 8.10
N PRO A 151 6.80 -9.30 9.08
CA PRO A 151 5.36 -9.48 9.11
C PRO A 151 4.61 -8.15 9.29
N THR A 152 3.59 -7.94 8.46
CA THR A 152 2.65 -6.83 8.57
C THR A 152 1.67 -7.09 9.73
N ARG A 153 2.08 -6.72 10.94
CA ARG A 153 1.30 -6.91 12.18
C ARG A 153 1.07 -5.58 12.89
N LEU A 154 -0.06 -5.43 13.57
CA LEU A 154 -0.39 -4.28 14.42
C LEU A 154 0.38 -4.31 15.76
N LYS A 155 1.68 -4.62 15.72
CA LYS A 155 2.58 -4.62 16.88
C LYS A 155 3.67 -3.59 16.65
N ALA A 156 4.06 -2.89 17.72
CA ALA A 156 5.26 -2.05 17.71
C ALA A 156 6.47 -2.80 17.15
N LEU A 157 7.20 -2.15 16.25
CA LEU A 157 8.46 -2.62 15.69
C LEU A 157 9.62 -2.19 16.61
N ASP A 158 10.70 -2.96 16.58
CA ASP A 158 11.96 -2.50 17.16
C ASP A 158 12.43 -1.23 16.43
N SER A 159 13.04 -0.29 17.16
CA SER A 159 13.47 0.99 16.60
C SER A 159 14.46 0.80 15.45
N THR A 160 15.40 -0.14 15.60
CA THR A 160 16.40 -0.43 14.55
C THR A 160 15.71 -0.92 13.29
N LEU A 161 14.75 -1.84 13.43
CA LEU A 161 14.01 -2.38 12.29
C LEU A 161 13.15 -1.31 11.61
N GLN A 162 12.52 -0.43 12.39
CA GLN A 162 11.76 0.68 11.87
C GLN A 162 12.64 1.65 11.06
N GLU A 163 13.80 2.03 11.60
CA GLU A 163 14.76 2.89 10.92
C GLU A 163 15.26 2.27 9.61
N GLN A 164 15.56 0.97 9.60
CA GLN A 164 15.95 0.24 8.40
C GLN A 164 14.84 0.21 7.33
N LEU A 165 13.58 0.02 7.74
CA LEU A 165 12.42 0.10 6.83
C LEU A 165 12.25 1.50 6.24
N ILE A 166 12.43 2.55 7.05
CA ILE A 166 12.36 3.94 6.57
C ILE A 166 13.51 4.22 5.60
N ASN A 167 14.73 3.81 5.94
CA ASN A 167 15.90 3.95 5.07
C ASN A 167 15.72 3.26 3.72
N TRP A 168 15.15 2.05 3.73
CA TRP A 168 14.82 1.33 2.50
C TRP A 168 13.76 2.05 1.67
N GLY A 169 12.65 2.44 2.30
CA GLY A 169 11.58 3.19 1.64
C GLY A 169 12.07 4.51 1.03
N TYR A 170 12.97 5.20 1.72
CA TYR A 170 13.62 6.42 1.25
C TYR A 170 14.49 6.16 0.01
N ALA A 171 15.39 5.17 0.07
CA ALA A 171 16.32 4.88 -1.02
C ALA A 171 15.60 4.42 -2.29
N VAL A 172 14.59 3.55 -2.17
CA VAL A 172 13.84 3.07 -3.35
C VAL A 172 12.96 4.17 -3.95
N CYS A 173 12.43 5.08 -3.13
CA CYS A 173 11.69 6.26 -3.57
C CYS A 173 12.60 7.20 -4.36
N ASP A 174 13.76 7.57 -3.80
CA ASP A 174 14.77 8.40 -4.48
C ASP A 174 15.11 7.84 -5.86
N ALA A 175 15.46 6.55 -5.92
CA ALA A 175 15.84 5.91 -7.17
C ALA A 175 14.71 5.92 -8.21
N ALA A 176 13.46 5.69 -7.78
CA ALA A 176 12.30 5.71 -8.65
C ALA A 176 12.02 7.13 -9.20
N LEU A 177 12.08 8.15 -8.35
CA LEU A 177 11.85 9.54 -8.75
C LEU A 177 12.92 10.03 -9.72
N ARG A 178 14.21 9.78 -9.42
CA ARG A 178 15.32 10.15 -10.31
C ARG A 178 15.27 9.45 -11.65
N LYS A 179 14.82 8.19 -11.67
CA LYS A 179 14.73 7.42 -12.92
C LYS A 179 13.55 7.82 -13.79
N HIS A 180 12.38 8.02 -13.19
CA HIS A 180 11.11 8.08 -13.93
C HIS A 180 10.46 9.46 -13.97
N VAL A 181 10.85 10.37 -13.08
CA VAL A 181 10.15 11.65 -12.88
C VAL A 181 11.04 12.82 -13.22
N ASP A 182 12.19 12.93 -12.54
CA ASP A 182 13.09 14.07 -12.71
C ASP A 182 14.54 13.67 -12.43
N ALA A 183 15.33 13.55 -13.50
CA ALA A 183 16.76 13.22 -13.42
C ALA A 183 17.63 14.34 -12.86
N SER A 184 17.08 15.55 -12.63
CA SER A 184 17.80 16.68 -12.03
C SER A 184 17.79 16.65 -10.49
N ILE A 185 16.95 15.80 -9.88
CA ILE A 185 16.94 15.56 -8.44
C ILE A 185 18.35 15.10 -8.02
N GLN A 186 18.91 15.80 -7.04
CA GLN A 186 20.25 15.51 -6.54
C GLN A 186 20.26 14.18 -5.78
N PRO A 187 21.28 13.33 -6.01
CA PRO A 187 21.41 12.09 -5.27
C PRO A 187 21.55 12.37 -3.77
N PRO A 188 20.87 11.61 -2.90
CA PRO A 188 21.00 11.78 -1.47
C PRO A 188 22.40 11.37 -1.00
N ALA A 189 23.00 12.21 -0.16
CA ALA A 189 24.34 11.94 0.37
C ALA A 189 24.34 10.83 1.44
N THR A 190 23.26 10.73 2.22
CA THR A 190 23.14 9.79 3.34
C THR A 190 21.70 9.29 3.48
N PHE A 191 21.54 8.19 4.20
CA PHE A 191 20.24 7.75 4.68
C PHE A 191 19.66 8.73 5.73
N PRO A 192 18.31 8.76 5.90
CA PRO A 192 17.66 9.48 6.99
C PRO A 192 18.13 9.05 8.38
N TYR A 193 18.38 7.75 8.57
CA TYR A 193 18.93 7.18 9.80
C TYR A 193 20.30 6.55 9.56
N SER A 194 21.23 6.76 10.49
CA SER A 194 22.64 6.36 10.35
C SER A 194 22.86 4.84 10.24
N GLY A 195 21.89 4.01 10.66
CA GLY A 195 21.97 2.56 10.62
C GLY A 195 21.89 1.92 9.22
N GLY A 196 21.61 2.70 8.17
CA GLY A 196 21.57 2.20 6.79
C GLY A 196 20.56 1.08 6.54
N VAL A 197 20.88 0.16 5.62
CA VAL A 197 20.11 -1.05 5.26
C VAL A 197 21.04 -2.28 5.33
N ASP A 198 21.76 -2.41 6.45
CA ASP A 198 22.84 -3.40 6.64
C ASP A 198 22.48 -4.65 7.45
#